data_AF-A0A1A6FJI1-F1
#
_entry.id   AF-A0A1A6FJI1-F1
#
_cell.length_a   1.000
_cell.length_b   1.000
_cell.length_c   1.000
_cell.angle_alpha   90.00
_cell.angle_beta   90.00
_cell.angle_gamma   90.00
#
_symmetry.space_group_name_H-M   'P 1'
#
loop_
_entity.id
_entity.type
_entity.pdbx_description
1 polymer ?
#
loop_
_entity_poly.entity_id
_entity_poly.type
_entity_poly.pdbx_seq_one_letter_code
_entity_poly.pdbx_strand_id
1 'polypeptide(L)'
;MSELDESEPRGRRAAIGDSAAAALAERRVPRARPAAARAEPTADNKEARVANLTSALRRARLANAERSDVLADLREAEVARLEILRDHLAPVLAQVPKDCDLFDVGLTHGERPRLFIDHVGFIEMGRDRRSYRFLQDTRHGRVTIGESESVATLVDAVTEYIAHRLVERERALAFDFAGSGGARAFATETRAPRPALPRRAAGARESAYRVALFLAQGAGAAAFFGLAWLLTAHWLR
;
A
#
# COMPACT_ATOMS: atom_id res chain seq x y z
N MET A 1 -28.15 72.14 -7.69
CA MET A 1 -27.10 73.15 -7.51
C MET A 1 -25.76 72.42 -7.45
N SER A 2 -25.07 72.41 -8.59
CA SER A 2 -23.63 72.24 -8.83
C SER A 2 -23.41 71.43 -10.09
N GLU A 3 -23.76 72.06 -11.21
CA GLU A 3 -23.11 71.84 -12.51
C GLU A 3 -21.66 72.29 -12.38
N LEU A 4 -20.71 71.45 -12.78
CA LEU A 4 -19.37 71.84 -13.22
C LEU A 4 -18.99 70.80 -14.29
N ASP A 5 -19.11 71.13 -15.57
CA ASP A 5 -18.17 71.95 -16.37
C ASP A 5 -17.10 71.06 -17.02
N GLU A 6 -17.44 70.49 -18.18
CA GLU A 6 -16.46 70.08 -19.18
C GLU A 6 -16.52 71.04 -20.36
N SER A 7 -15.62 72.01 -20.35
CA SER A 7 -15.30 72.90 -21.45
C SER A 7 -14.23 72.29 -22.36
N GLU A 8 -14.63 71.93 -23.60
CA GLU A 8 -14.04 72.19 -24.95
C GLU A 8 -12.55 72.64 -25.11
N PRO A 9 -11.89 72.72 -26.32
CA PRO A 9 -12.31 72.36 -27.70
C PRO A 9 -11.18 71.91 -28.69
N ARG A 10 -11.57 71.75 -29.99
CA ARG A 10 -10.83 72.01 -31.26
C ARG A 10 -9.75 71.00 -31.69
N GLY A 11 -9.72 70.54 -32.94
CA GLY A 11 -10.38 70.98 -34.19
C GLY A 11 -9.92 70.08 -35.35
N ARG A 12 -10.19 70.31 -36.64
CA ARG A 12 -11.12 71.15 -37.39
C ARG A 12 -10.89 70.73 -38.86
N ARG A 13 -11.95 70.28 -39.55
CA ARG A 13 -12.21 70.36 -41.02
C ARG A 13 -11.21 69.65 -41.97
N ALA A 14 -11.54 69.33 -43.23
CA ALA A 14 -12.67 69.57 -44.12
C ALA A 14 -12.64 68.45 -45.19
N ALA A 15 -13.79 67.92 -45.62
CA ALA A 15 -14.50 68.25 -46.88
C ALA A 15 -13.67 67.94 -48.15
N ILE A 16 -14.16 67.12 -49.09
CA ILE A 16 -15.06 67.46 -50.21
C ILE A 16 -15.55 66.10 -50.75
N GLY A 17 -16.84 65.80 -50.90
CA GLY A 17 -17.84 66.39 -51.80
C GLY A 17 -18.20 65.34 -52.85
N ASP A 18 -19.41 64.75 -52.74
CA ASP A 18 -20.54 64.86 -53.68
C ASP A 18 -20.31 64.29 -55.09
N SER A 19 -21.27 63.74 -55.82
CA SER A 19 -22.57 63.11 -55.57
C SER A 19 -23.07 62.74 -56.98
N ALA A 20 -23.74 61.59 -57.09
CA ALA A 20 -24.91 61.36 -57.94
C ALA A 20 -24.84 61.35 -59.50
N ALA A 21 -25.64 60.39 -60.01
CA ALA A 21 -26.43 60.37 -61.25
C ALA A 21 -25.69 60.02 -62.57
N ALA A 22 -25.91 58.82 -63.12
CA ALA A 22 -26.98 58.48 -64.10
C ALA A 22 -26.64 59.02 -65.51
N ALA A 23 -26.75 58.33 -66.66
CA ALA A 23 -27.22 57.02 -67.10
C ALA A 23 -26.81 56.88 -68.59
N LEU A 24 -26.70 55.65 -69.15
CA LEU A 24 -27.36 55.18 -70.39
C LEU A 24 -26.66 53.95 -71.02
N ALA A 25 -27.46 52.91 -71.27
CA ALA A 25 -27.55 52.03 -72.45
C ALA A 25 -26.26 51.42 -73.06
N GLU A 26 -26.17 50.14 -73.44
CA GLU A 26 -27.18 49.22 -73.97
C GLU A 26 -26.54 47.81 -74.09
N ARG A 27 -27.35 46.75 -73.96
CA ARG A 27 -27.49 45.61 -74.90
C ARG A 27 -27.81 44.29 -74.18
N ARG A 28 -28.92 43.70 -74.62
CA ARG A 28 -29.66 42.57 -74.07
C ARG A 28 -29.56 41.39 -75.04
N VAL A 29 -29.22 40.18 -74.60
CA VAL A 29 -29.75 38.89 -75.12
C VAL A 29 -29.61 37.81 -74.02
N PRO A 30 -30.62 36.95 -73.76
CA PRO A 30 -30.66 36.02 -72.62
C PRO A 30 -30.19 34.60 -73.00
N ARG A 31 -29.64 33.83 -72.03
CA ARG A 31 -29.54 32.37 -72.16
C ARG A 31 -29.73 31.64 -70.83
N ALA A 32 -30.84 30.89 -70.83
CA ALA A 32 -31.18 29.68 -70.10
C ALA A 32 -30.36 29.27 -68.86
N ARG A 33 -31.11 29.10 -67.77
CA ARG A 33 -30.77 28.34 -66.57
C ARG A 33 -30.58 26.86 -66.96
N PRO A 34 -29.42 26.22 -66.72
CA PRO A 34 -29.38 24.78 -66.60
C PRO A 34 -29.66 24.42 -65.14
N ALA A 35 -30.51 23.41 -65.01
CA ALA A 35 -30.93 22.80 -63.77
C ALA A 35 -29.76 22.29 -62.92
N ALA A 36 -29.95 22.36 -61.60
CA ALA A 36 -29.57 21.36 -60.62
C ALA A 36 -28.47 20.37 -61.04
N ALA A 37 -27.21 20.82 -61.06
CA ALA A 37 -26.11 19.92 -60.79
C ALA A 37 -26.02 19.82 -59.26
N ARG A 38 -26.48 18.69 -58.73
CA ARG A 38 -26.10 18.24 -57.39
C ARG A 38 -24.59 18.43 -57.29
N ALA A 39 -24.14 19.29 -56.39
CA ALA A 39 -22.76 19.25 -55.95
C ALA A 39 -22.56 17.87 -55.33
N GLU A 40 -22.03 16.95 -56.11
CA GLU A 40 -21.52 15.70 -55.59
C GLU A 40 -20.48 16.08 -54.52
N PRO A 41 -20.57 15.51 -53.30
CA PRO A 41 -19.50 15.67 -52.34
C PRO A 41 -18.29 15.01 -52.98
N THR A 42 -17.35 15.84 -53.45
CA THR A 42 -16.07 15.42 -54.02
C THR A 42 -15.52 14.31 -53.14
N ALA A 43 -15.28 13.16 -53.76
CA ALA A 43 -14.87 11.91 -53.16
C ALA A 43 -13.46 11.95 -52.53
N ASP A 44 -12.97 13.14 -52.18
CA ASP A 44 -11.67 13.41 -51.58
C ASP A 44 -11.66 13.20 -50.06
N ASN A 45 -12.79 12.79 -49.47
CA ASN A 45 -12.93 12.54 -48.03
C ASN A 45 -13.25 11.07 -47.68
N LYS A 46 -13.01 10.15 -48.62
CA LYS A 46 -13.16 8.69 -48.38
C LYS A 46 -11.82 7.97 -48.23
N GLU A 47 -10.73 8.53 -48.74
CA GLU A 47 -9.36 8.04 -48.52
C GLU A 47 -8.81 8.38 -47.12
N ALA A 48 -9.52 9.24 -46.37
CA ALA A 48 -9.39 9.41 -44.92
C ALA A 48 -9.75 8.14 -44.09
N ARG A 49 -9.94 7.00 -44.76
CA ARG A 49 -10.25 5.70 -44.17
C ARG A 49 -9.07 4.72 -44.17
N VAL A 50 -7.86 5.15 -44.52
CA VAL A 50 -6.64 4.46 -44.10
C VAL A 50 -6.17 5.13 -42.81
N ALA A 51 -6.40 4.49 -41.67
CA ALA A 51 -5.99 5.01 -40.37
C ALA A 51 -4.48 5.30 -40.37
N ASN A 52 -4.11 6.59 -40.43
CA ASN A 52 -2.70 6.99 -40.37
C ASN A 52 -2.16 6.67 -38.97
N LEU A 53 -1.29 5.66 -38.89
CA LEU A 53 -0.70 5.17 -37.64
C LEU A 53 0.00 6.28 -36.86
N THR A 54 0.70 7.21 -37.54
CA THR A 54 1.35 8.35 -36.88
C THR A 54 0.34 9.23 -36.16
N SER A 55 -0.80 9.53 -36.81
CA SER A 55 -1.89 10.28 -36.19
C SER A 55 -2.54 9.51 -35.03
N ALA A 56 -2.67 8.19 -35.16
CA ALA A 56 -3.25 7.33 -34.12
C ALA A 56 -2.31 7.21 -32.91
N LEU A 57 -1.01 7.06 -33.13
CA LEU A 57 0.02 7.08 -32.08
C LEU A 57 0.09 8.44 -31.39
N ARG A 58 0.00 9.55 -32.13
CA ARG A 58 -0.06 10.89 -31.51
C ARG A 58 -1.28 11.04 -30.61
N ARG A 59 -2.47 10.64 -31.08
CA ARG A 59 -3.70 10.64 -30.26
C ARG A 59 -3.57 9.71 -29.05
N ALA A 60 -3.03 8.50 -29.23
CA ALA A 60 -2.85 7.54 -28.14
C ALA A 60 -1.87 8.05 -27.07
N ARG A 61 -0.79 8.74 -27.46
CA ARG A 61 0.15 9.38 -26.53
C ARG A 61 -0.47 10.53 -25.76
N LEU A 62 -1.24 11.41 -26.42
CA LEU A 62 -1.97 12.50 -25.76
C LEU A 62 -2.99 11.94 -24.76
N ALA A 63 -3.82 10.99 -25.18
CA ALA A 63 -4.79 10.34 -24.30
C ALA A 63 -4.13 9.56 -23.14
N ASN A 64 -2.89 9.10 -23.30
CA ASN A 64 -2.12 8.49 -22.21
C ASN A 64 -1.58 9.55 -21.25
N ALA A 65 -1.06 10.67 -21.78
CA ALA A 65 -0.59 11.80 -20.97
C ALA A 65 -1.73 12.39 -20.13
N GLU A 66 -2.89 12.66 -20.72
CA GLU A 66 -4.09 13.15 -20.01
C GLU A 66 -4.53 12.21 -18.89
N ARG A 67 -4.52 10.89 -19.13
CA ARG A 67 -4.83 9.90 -18.09
C ARG A 67 -3.79 9.87 -16.98
N SER A 68 -2.52 9.98 -17.32
CA SER A 68 -1.43 10.03 -16.32
C SER A 68 -1.49 11.28 -15.46
N ASP A 69 -1.87 12.42 -16.03
CA ASP A 69 -2.04 13.70 -15.35
C ASP A 69 -3.16 13.62 -14.29
N VAL A 70 -4.35 13.18 -14.70
CA VAL A 70 -5.48 12.98 -13.77
C VAL A 70 -5.14 11.99 -12.66
N LEU A 71 -4.38 10.93 -12.96
CA LEU A 71 -3.93 9.99 -11.92
C LEU A 71 -2.89 10.60 -10.98
N ALA A 72 -2.08 11.54 -11.43
CA ALA A 72 -1.13 12.26 -10.58
C ALA A 72 -1.88 13.14 -9.59
N ASP A 73 -2.86 13.91 -10.04
CA ASP A 73 -3.71 14.75 -9.18
C ASP A 73 -4.43 13.93 -8.10
N LEU A 74 -4.99 12.78 -8.50
CA LEU A 74 -5.64 11.87 -7.56
C LEU A 74 -4.66 11.32 -6.51
N ARG A 75 -3.43 10.99 -6.91
CA ARG A 75 -2.40 10.51 -5.99
C ARG A 75 -1.93 11.60 -5.04
N GLU A 76 -1.80 12.84 -5.51
CA GLU A 76 -1.44 13.98 -4.67
C GLU A 76 -2.52 14.23 -3.60
N ALA A 77 -3.80 14.14 -3.99
CA ALA A 77 -4.90 14.22 -3.04
C ALA A 77 -4.89 13.07 -2.00
N GLU A 78 -4.57 11.83 -2.43
CA GLU A 78 -4.41 10.69 -1.51
C GLU A 78 -3.25 10.91 -0.53
N VAL A 79 -2.10 11.40 -1.02
CA VAL A 79 -0.92 11.73 -0.21
C VAL A 79 -1.27 12.77 0.85
N ALA A 80 -1.85 13.91 0.43
CA ALA A 80 -2.23 14.98 1.35
C ALA A 80 -3.19 14.49 2.45
N ARG A 81 -4.12 13.61 2.10
CA ARG A 81 -5.07 13.03 3.06
C ARG A 81 -4.40 12.10 4.06
N LEU A 82 -3.41 11.31 3.64
CA LEU A 82 -2.60 10.48 4.54
C LEU A 82 -1.64 11.31 5.41
N GLU A 83 -1.13 12.44 4.90
CA GLU A 83 -0.32 13.37 5.70
C GLU A 83 -1.15 13.99 6.82
N ILE A 84 -2.38 14.41 6.54
CA ILE A 84 -3.32 14.90 7.57
C ILE A 84 -3.51 13.82 8.64
N LEU A 85 -3.76 12.56 8.23
CA LEU A 85 -3.91 11.45 9.19
C LEU A 85 -2.64 11.23 10.02
N ARG A 86 -1.45 11.29 9.42
CA ARG A 86 -0.17 11.21 10.13
C ARG A 86 -0.04 12.29 11.19
N ASP A 87 -0.39 13.52 10.86
CA ASP A 87 -0.30 14.65 11.79
C ASP A 87 -1.26 14.46 12.97
N HIS A 88 -2.44 13.88 12.74
CA HIS A 88 -3.37 13.48 13.80
C HIS A 88 -2.87 12.31 14.66
N LEU A 89 -1.99 11.46 14.14
CA LEU A 89 -1.37 10.37 14.90
C LEU A 89 -0.16 10.85 15.74
N ALA A 90 0.44 12.00 15.41
CA ALA A 90 1.62 12.51 16.12
C ALA A 90 1.44 12.60 17.66
N PRO A 91 0.30 13.05 18.21
CA PRO A 91 0.08 13.05 19.66
C PRO A 91 0.02 11.66 20.30
N VAL A 92 -0.44 10.63 19.56
CA VAL A 92 -0.46 9.25 20.03
C VAL A 92 0.96 8.68 20.04
N LEU A 93 1.71 8.94 18.97
CA LEU A 93 3.11 8.48 18.84
C LEU A 93 4.03 9.11 19.89
N ALA A 94 3.76 10.36 20.30
CA ALA A 94 4.51 11.01 21.36
C ALA A 94 4.38 10.32 22.74
N GLN A 95 3.36 9.46 22.92
CA GLN A 95 3.13 8.71 24.16
C GLN A 95 3.84 7.35 24.16
N VAL A 96 4.39 6.92 23.02
CA VAL A 96 5.10 5.64 22.90
C VAL A 96 6.45 5.71 23.64
N PRO A 97 6.84 4.65 24.39
CA PRO A 97 8.14 4.60 25.04
C PRO A 97 9.31 4.76 24.06
N LYS A 98 10.29 5.61 24.42
CA LYS A 98 11.43 5.94 23.54
C LYS A 98 12.41 4.80 23.29
N ASP A 99 12.36 3.75 24.12
CA ASP A 99 13.15 2.52 23.97
C ASP A 99 12.50 1.50 23.02
N CYS A 100 11.33 1.83 22.46
CA CYS A 100 10.57 0.94 21.59
C CYS A 100 10.68 1.35 20.11
N ASP A 101 11.63 0.73 19.41
CA ASP A 101 11.83 0.91 17.95
C ASP A 101 10.84 0.09 17.09
N LEU A 102 9.68 -0.30 17.65
CA LEU A 102 8.71 -1.14 16.93
C LEU A 102 7.94 -0.35 15.87
N PHE A 103 7.69 0.93 16.15
CA PHE A 103 6.84 1.78 15.32
C PHE A 103 7.71 2.72 14.49
N ASP A 104 7.53 2.68 13.18
CA ASP A 104 8.20 3.55 12.22
C ASP A 104 7.11 4.16 11.33
N VAL A 105 6.69 5.37 11.70
CA VAL A 105 5.60 6.05 11.01
C VAL A 105 6.15 6.83 9.82
N GLY A 106 5.90 6.30 8.62
CA GLY A 106 6.43 6.84 7.38
C GLY A 106 5.43 6.79 6.24
N LEU A 107 5.40 7.84 5.43
CA LEU A 107 4.58 7.91 4.22
C LEU A 107 5.41 7.51 3.00
N THR A 108 4.89 6.56 2.20
CA THR A 108 5.50 6.14 0.93
C THR A 108 4.67 6.64 -0.24
N HIS A 109 5.27 7.42 -1.14
CA HIS A 109 4.62 8.06 -2.30
C HIS A 109 4.57 7.16 -3.56
N GLY A 110 4.31 5.85 -3.38
CA GLY A 110 4.24 4.91 -4.50
C GLY A 110 3.00 5.08 -5.38
N GLU A 111 2.78 4.14 -6.31
CA GLU A 111 1.56 4.12 -7.15
C GLU A 111 0.27 4.13 -6.30
N ARG A 112 0.33 3.46 -5.16
CA ARG A 112 -0.63 3.55 -4.06
C ARG A 112 0.10 4.11 -2.85
N PRO A 113 -0.18 5.36 -2.46
CA PRO A 113 0.34 5.94 -1.24
C PRO A 113 -0.02 5.09 -0.02
N ARG A 114 0.96 4.88 0.87
CA ARG A 114 0.78 4.10 2.10
C ARG A 114 1.44 4.80 3.27
N LEU A 115 0.71 4.92 4.37
CA LEU A 115 1.22 5.37 5.65
C LEU A 115 1.52 4.14 6.51
N PHE A 116 2.79 3.82 6.69
CA PHE A 116 3.23 2.75 7.58
C PHE A 116 3.11 3.21 9.03
N ILE A 117 2.71 2.28 9.90
CA ILE A 117 2.68 2.46 11.36
C ILE A 117 3.82 1.65 11.99
N ASP A 118 4.01 0.42 11.50
CA ASP A 118 5.16 -0.42 11.77
C ASP A 118 5.54 -1.22 10.51
N HIS A 119 6.39 -2.23 10.67
CA HIS A 119 6.87 -3.09 9.57
C HIS A 119 5.79 -3.99 8.92
N VAL A 120 4.61 -4.17 9.55
CA VAL A 120 3.51 -5.00 9.02
C VAL A 120 2.18 -4.26 8.90
N GLY A 121 1.97 -3.21 9.68
CA GLY A 121 0.76 -2.41 9.76
C GLY A 121 0.89 -1.13 8.95
N PHE A 122 -0.03 -0.91 8.01
CA PHE A 122 -0.07 0.27 7.18
C PHE A 122 -1.49 0.69 6.82
N ILE A 123 -1.67 1.96 6.52
CA ILE A 123 -2.92 2.57 6.12
C ILE A 123 -2.83 2.98 4.66
N GLU A 124 -3.82 2.57 3.87
CA GLU A 124 -3.99 3.01 2.48
C GLU A 124 -5.38 3.63 2.29
N MET A 125 -5.52 4.43 1.25
CA MET A 125 -6.83 4.90 0.82
C MET A 125 -7.64 3.75 0.23
N GLY A 126 -8.94 3.71 0.53
CA GLY A 126 -9.90 2.79 -0.04
C GLY A 126 -10.02 2.95 -1.56
N ARG A 127 -10.66 1.97 -2.21
CA ARG A 127 -10.88 2.03 -3.66
C ARG A 127 -11.69 3.25 -4.08
N ASP A 128 -12.56 3.72 -3.19
CA ASP A 128 -13.39 4.91 -3.32
C ASP A 128 -12.65 6.23 -3.03
N ARG A 129 -11.39 6.17 -2.56
CA ARG A 129 -10.56 7.31 -2.12
C ARG A 129 -11.20 8.18 -1.03
N ARG A 130 -12.15 7.64 -0.28
CA ARG A 130 -12.86 8.34 0.80
C ARG A 130 -12.62 7.69 2.14
N SER A 131 -12.68 6.36 2.15
CA SER A 131 -12.36 5.56 3.31
C SER A 131 -10.85 5.39 3.45
N TYR A 132 -10.39 5.33 4.68
CA TYR A 132 -9.06 4.83 5.04
C TYR A 132 -9.19 3.35 5.37
N ARG A 133 -8.22 2.55 4.97
CA ARG A 133 -8.15 1.11 5.25
C ARG A 133 -6.87 0.83 6.01
N PHE A 134 -7.01 0.44 7.27
CA PHE A 134 -5.90 0.00 8.10
C PHE A 134 -5.71 -1.51 7.96
N LEU A 135 -4.55 -1.89 7.46
CA LEU A 135 -4.24 -3.24 7.04
C LEU A 135 -2.99 -3.73 7.79
N GLN A 136 -2.97 -5.02 8.07
CA GLN A 136 -1.82 -5.71 8.63
C GLN A 136 -1.46 -6.91 7.76
N ASP A 137 -0.21 -6.97 7.34
CA ASP A 137 0.34 -8.13 6.66
C ASP A 137 0.70 -9.21 7.70
N THR A 138 0.16 -10.41 7.52
CA THR A 138 0.44 -11.58 8.36
C THR A 138 0.96 -12.72 7.51
N ARG A 139 1.49 -13.78 8.14
CA ARG A 139 1.89 -15.01 7.44
C ARG A 139 0.75 -15.70 6.69
N HIS A 140 -0.51 -15.41 7.05
CA HIS A 140 -1.71 -15.98 6.42
C HIS A 140 -2.34 -15.03 5.39
N GLY A 141 -1.62 -13.96 5.03
CA GLY A 141 -2.10 -12.91 4.15
C GLY A 141 -2.46 -11.64 4.90
N ARG A 142 -3.19 -10.76 4.22
CA ARG A 142 -3.50 -9.42 4.71
C ARG A 142 -4.82 -9.43 5.47
N VAL A 143 -4.81 -8.84 6.66
CA VAL A 143 -5.99 -8.65 7.52
C VAL A 143 -6.34 -7.17 7.54
N THR A 144 -7.63 -6.85 7.44
CA THR A 144 -8.13 -5.49 7.65
C THR A 144 -8.44 -5.32 9.14
N ILE A 145 -7.72 -4.42 9.80
CA ILE A 145 -7.94 -4.07 11.21
C ILE A 145 -9.16 -3.15 11.31
N GLY A 146 -9.26 -2.16 10.42
CA GLY A 146 -10.36 -1.21 10.42
C GLY A 146 -10.49 -0.47 9.08
N GLU A 147 -11.71 -0.07 8.77
CA GLU A 147 -12.04 0.73 7.59
C GLU A 147 -13.05 1.81 7.97
N SER A 148 -12.73 3.08 7.72
CA SER A 148 -13.61 4.20 8.03
C SER A 148 -13.23 5.44 7.23
N GLU A 149 -14.20 6.31 6.94
CA GLU A 149 -13.98 7.63 6.35
C GLU A 149 -13.54 8.67 7.39
N SER A 150 -13.78 8.39 8.68
CA SER A 150 -13.46 9.29 9.79
C SER A 150 -12.02 9.12 10.26
N VAL A 151 -11.28 10.24 10.29
CA VAL A 151 -9.91 10.30 10.82
C VAL A 151 -9.88 9.88 12.29
N ALA A 152 -10.83 10.35 13.11
CA ALA A 152 -10.88 10.03 14.54
C ALA A 152 -11.01 8.53 14.79
N THR A 153 -11.91 7.86 14.06
CA THR A 153 -12.10 6.41 14.17
C THR A 153 -10.84 5.64 13.78
N LEU A 154 -10.10 6.12 12.78
CA LEU A 154 -8.82 5.50 12.41
C LEU A 154 -7.74 5.74 13.46
N VAL A 155 -7.66 6.94 14.03
CA VAL A 155 -6.72 7.25 15.11
C VAL A 155 -6.97 6.35 16.32
N ASP A 156 -8.23 6.12 16.69
CA ASP A 156 -8.60 5.20 17.77
C ASP A 156 -8.17 3.76 17.44
N ALA A 157 -8.44 3.29 16.22
CA ALA A 157 -8.05 1.95 15.78
C ALA A 157 -6.53 1.75 15.77
N VAL A 158 -5.77 2.76 15.36
CA VAL A 158 -4.30 2.74 15.40
C VAL A 158 -3.79 2.78 16.84
N THR A 159 -4.44 3.56 17.71
CA THR A 159 -4.09 3.64 19.13
C THR A 159 -4.26 2.28 19.81
N GLU A 160 -5.40 1.62 19.60
CA GLU A 160 -5.67 0.28 20.11
C GLU A 160 -4.64 -0.74 19.59
N TYR A 161 -4.30 -0.64 18.30
CA TYR A 161 -3.27 -1.46 17.68
C TYR A 161 -1.90 -1.27 18.34
N ILE A 162 -1.46 -0.02 18.53
CA ILE A 162 -0.18 0.30 19.20
C ILE A 162 -0.18 -0.27 20.62
N ALA A 163 -1.28 -0.10 21.37
CA ALA A 163 -1.41 -0.63 22.72
C ALA A 163 -1.26 -2.16 22.75
N HIS A 164 -1.96 -2.87 21.85
CA HIS A 164 -1.84 -4.32 21.72
C HIS A 164 -0.40 -4.75 21.40
N ARG A 165 0.27 -4.06 20.47
CA ARG A 165 1.64 -4.39 20.06
C ARG A 165 2.67 -4.14 21.17
N LEU A 166 2.50 -3.10 21.97
CA LEU A 166 3.32 -2.85 23.15
C LEU A 166 3.16 -3.95 24.20
N VAL A 167 1.91 -4.36 24.49
CA VAL A 167 1.63 -5.44 25.43
C VAL A 167 2.17 -6.79 24.93
N GLU A 168 2.06 -7.07 23.63
CA GLU A 168 2.64 -8.26 23.01
C GLU A 168 4.17 -8.28 23.16
N ARG A 169 4.85 -7.15 22.93
CA ARG A 169 6.30 -7.02 23.15
C ARG A 169 6.67 -7.30 24.61
N GLU A 170 5.97 -6.69 25.56
CA GLU A 170 6.23 -6.90 26.98
C GLU A 170 6.08 -8.38 27.37
N ARG A 171 5.04 -9.04 26.87
CA ARG A 171 4.83 -10.48 27.09
C ARG A 171 5.93 -11.33 26.46
N ALA A 172 6.38 -10.99 25.25
CA ALA A 172 7.48 -11.69 24.58
C ALA A 172 8.80 -11.54 25.37
N LEU A 173 9.13 -10.32 25.80
CA LEU A 173 10.32 -10.06 26.62
C LEU A 173 10.26 -10.78 27.98
N ALA A 174 9.09 -10.81 28.61
CA ALA A 174 8.89 -11.55 29.86
C ALA A 174 9.02 -13.07 29.67
N PHE A 175 8.51 -13.60 28.56
CA PHE A 175 8.64 -15.02 28.23
C PHE A 175 10.09 -15.39 27.90
N ASP A 176 10.80 -14.58 27.11
CA ASP A 176 12.21 -14.77 26.81
C ASP A 176 13.05 -14.73 28.08
N PHE A 177 12.76 -13.81 29.01
CA PHE A 177 13.40 -13.78 30.32
C PHE A 177 13.15 -15.07 31.11
N ALA A 178 11.91 -15.56 31.16
CA ALA A 178 11.57 -16.81 31.85
C ALA A 178 12.18 -18.06 31.17
N GLY A 179 12.25 -18.09 29.84
CA GLY A 179 12.64 -19.24 29.04
C GLY A 179 14.15 -19.37 28.76
N SER A 180 14.87 -18.26 28.62
CA SER A 180 16.27 -18.27 28.17
C SER A 180 17.30 -18.24 29.32
N GLY A 181 16.97 -17.72 30.49
CA GLY A 181 17.97 -17.62 31.57
C GLY A 181 17.53 -17.02 32.90
N GLY A 182 16.45 -16.26 32.98
CA GLY A 182 15.99 -15.62 34.21
C GLY A 182 15.59 -16.65 35.28
N ALA A 183 14.83 -17.68 34.91
CA ALA A 183 14.50 -18.77 35.84
C ALA A 183 15.74 -19.56 36.30
N ARG A 184 16.77 -19.68 35.45
CA ARG A 184 18.05 -20.32 35.80
C ARG A 184 18.93 -19.42 36.67
N ALA A 185 18.97 -18.12 36.42
CA ALA A 185 19.72 -17.15 37.21
C ALA A 185 19.17 -17.06 38.63
N PHE A 186 17.85 -16.90 38.79
CA PHE A 186 17.20 -16.94 40.11
C PHE A 186 17.32 -18.30 40.81
N ALA A 187 17.29 -19.42 40.08
CA ALA A 187 17.52 -20.74 40.66
C ALA A 187 18.99 -20.98 41.08
N THR A 188 19.95 -20.30 40.43
CA THR A 188 21.37 -20.37 40.79
C THR A 188 21.67 -19.48 42.00
N GLU A 189 21.00 -18.34 42.11
CA GLU A 189 21.16 -17.40 43.23
C GLU A 189 20.38 -17.83 44.48
N THR A 190 19.19 -18.44 44.31
CA THR A 190 18.44 -19.07 45.42
C THR A 190 19.04 -20.40 45.85
N ARG A 191 20.01 -20.95 45.09
CA ARG A 191 20.88 -22.02 45.57
C ARG A 191 21.91 -21.43 46.52
N ALA A 192 21.44 -20.96 47.68
CA ALA A 192 22.22 -21.01 48.90
C ALA A 192 22.85 -22.41 48.99
N PRO A 193 24.10 -22.56 49.47
CA PRO A 193 24.70 -23.87 49.63
C PRO A 193 23.77 -24.69 50.51
N ARG A 194 23.01 -25.60 49.90
CA ARG A 194 22.22 -26.58 50.64
C ARG A 194 23.23 -27.23 51.58
N PRO A 195 23.01 -27.20 52.91
CA PRO A 195 23.88 -27.96 53.80
C PRO A 195 23.91 -29.37 53.24
N ALA A 196 25.12 -29.86 52.99
CA ALA A 196 25.32 -31.19 52.45
C ALA A 196 24.69 -32.17 53.45
N LEU A 197 23.46 -32.60 53.15
CA LEU A 197 22.87 -33.73 53.85
C LEU A 197 23.86 -34.87 53.66
N PRO A 198 24.24 -35.58 54.74
CA PRO A 198 25.17 -36.69 54.63
C PRO A 198 24.62 -37.64 53.58
N ARG A 199 25.39 -37.80 52.51
CA ARG A 199 25.10 -38.70 51.41
C ARG A 199 25.06 -40.10 52.01
N ARG A 200 23.89 -40.54 52.48
CA ARG A 200 23.65 -41.93 52.87
C ARG A 200 24.06 -42.75 51.67
N ALA A 201 25.09 -43.57 51.84
CA ALA A 201 25.56 -44.49 50.83
C ALA A 201 24.37 -45.35 50.40
N ALA A 202 23.76 -45.01 49.26
CA ALA A 202 22.79 -45.87 48.59
C ALA A 202 23.55 -47.16 48.27
N GLY A 203 23.14 -48.25 48.92
CA GLY A 203 23.88 -49.50 48.93
C GLY A 203 24.12 -50.01 47.51
N ALA A 204 25.32 -50.53 47.27
CA ALA A 204 25.76 -51.12 46.00
C ALA A 204 24.79 -52.15 45.39
N ARG A 205 23.86 -52.69 46.19
CA ARG A 205 22.78 -53.58 45.78
C ARG A 205 21.79 -52.93 44.81
N GLU A 206 21.45 -51.65 44.95
CA GLU A 206 20.47 -50.99 44.08
C GLU A 206 21.07 -50.64 42.69
N SER A 207 22.36 -50.33 42.66
CA SER A 207 23.10 -50.10 41.42
C SER A 207 23.30 -51.40 40.62
N ALA A 208 23.52 -52.54 41.29
CA ALA A 208 23.64 -53.83 40.63
C ALA A 208 22.32 -54.29 39.97
N TYR A 209 21.17 -54.05 40.62
CA TYR A 209 19.86 -54.37 40.06
C TYR A 209 19.53 -53.55 38.80
N ARG A 210 19.93 -52.27 38.76
CA ARG A 210 19.73 -51.41 37.59
C ARG A 210 20.60 -51.81 36.39
N VAL A 211 21.83 -52.24 36.64
CA VAL A 211 22.72 -52.76 35.58
C VAL A 211 22.22 -54.11 35.06
N ALA A 212 21.75 -55.00 35.95
CA ALA A 212 21.18 -56.28 35.55
C ALA A 212 19.92 -56.13 34.68
N LEU A 213 19.02 -55.19 35.02
CA LEU A 213 17.85 -54.86 34.21
C LEU A 213 18.23 -54.32 32.83
N PHE A 214 19.28 -53.49 32.74
CA PHE A 214 19.75 -52.93 31.46
C PHE A 214 20.34 -54.01 30.53
N LEU A 215 21.10 -54.97 31.09
CA LEU A 215 21.65 -56.10 30.33
C LEU A 215 20.56 -57.08 29.88
N ALA A 216 19.56 -57.35 30.73
CA ALA A 216 18.41 -58.17 30.36
C ALA A 216 17.61 -57.57 29.19
N GLN A 217 17.51 -56.24 29.13
CA GLN A 217 16.84 -55.55 28.02
C GLN A 217 17.66 -55.57 26.72
N GLY A 218 19.00 -55.50 26.80
CA GLY A 218 19.89 -55.60 25.64
C GLY A 218 19.92 -56.99 24.99
N ALA A 219 19.78 -58.06 25.78
CA ALA A 219 19.77 -59.44 25.27
C ALA A 219 18.57 -59.73 24.36
N GLY A 220 17.43 -59.07 24.58
CA GLY A 220 16.23 -59.20 23.73
C GLY A 220 16.45 -58.68 22.30
N ALA A 221 17.23 -57.62 22.12
CA ALA A 221 17.51 -57.05 20.81
C ALA A 221 18.43 -57.96 19.98
N ALA A 222 19.46 -58.55 20.58
CA ALA A 222 20.39 -59.45 19.89
C ALA A 222 19.68 -60.73 19.40
N ALA A 223 18.77 -61.30 20.20
CA ALA A 223 17.97 -62.45 19.82
C ALA A 223 17.00 -62.13 18.66
N PHE A 224 16.37 -60.95 18.68
CA PHE A 224 15.46 -60.53 17.61
C PHE A 224 16.18 -60.34 16.27
N PHE A 225 17.33 -59.66 16.26
CA PHE A 225 18.12 -59.47 15.03
C PHE A 225 18.73 -60.78 14.51
N GLY A 226 19.15 -61.69 15.39
CA GLY A 226 19.61 -63.03 14.98
C GLY A 226 18.51 -63.87 14.33
N LEU A 227 17.29 -63.82 14.86
CA LEU A 227 16.15 -64.57 14.33
C LEU A 227 15.63 -63.97 13.01
N ALA A 228 15.63 -62.64 12.88
CA ALA A 228 15.31 -61.95 11.64
C ALA A 228 16.32 -62.27 10.51
N TRP A 229 17.62 -62.38 10.84
CA TRP A 229 18.68 -62.76 9.90
C TRP A 229 18.53 -64.22 9.41
N LEU A 230 18.19 -65.15 10.31
CA LEU A 230 17.96 -66.55 9.95
C LEU A 230 16.72 -66.73 9.04
N LEU A 231 15.66 -65.96 9.27
CA LEU A 231 14.44 -65.97 8.44
C LEU A 231 14.67 -65.39 7.04
N THR A 232 15.48 -64.34 6.92
CA THR A 232 15.84 -63.75 5.60
C THR A 232 16.81 -64.66 4.83
N ALA A 233 17.75 -65.33 5.49
CA ALA A 233 18.66 -66.27 4.85
C ALA A 233 17.96 -67.54 4.31
N HIS A 234 16.83 -67.94 4.91
CA HIS A 234 16.05 -69.11 4.46
C HIS A 234 15.08 -68.79 3.30
N TRP A 235 14.76 -67.52 3.05
CA TRP A 235 13.91 -67.10 1.91
C TRP A 235 14.69 -66.81 0.63
N LEU A 236 16.03 -66.77 0.69
CA LEU A 236 16.90 -66.45 -0.45
C LEU A 236 17.72 -67.65 -0.96
N ARG A 237 17.29 -68.88 -0.63
CA ARG A 237 17.96 -70.13 -1.00
C ARG A 237 17.01 -71.10 -1.67
#